data_AF-A0A8J3MN61-F1
#
_entry.id   AF-A0A8J3MN61-F1
#
_cell.length_a   1.000
_cell.length_b   1.000
_cell.length_c   1.000
_cell.angle_alpha   90.00
_cell.angle_beta   90.00
_cell.angle_gamma   90.00
#
_symmetry.space_group_name_H-M   'P 1'
#
loop_
_entity.id
_entity.type
_entity.pdbx_description
1 polymer ?
#
loop_
_entity_poly.entity_id
_entity_poly.type
_entity_poly.pdbx_seq_one_letter_code
_entity_poly.pdbx_strand_id
1 'polypeptide(L)'
;MLAQVGAAVLVGALLGWPGAVAAGLAAAVVALPYGWAVARLDAYPATGRGLVLFAVDHSWSLLNTVAGALFLALNLVGGHRLDRGPSRGRGRIVVREQALPGYATTVGNVVAGLTPANEAHEDLHVQQGRLFGPLYLPLVALGYVLCTVCPLWLRRHDHASWPITGPVRYFTHGVYPHVWHEAWAYRRDRLSRQNGDPGH
;
A
#
# COMPACT_ATOMS: atom_id res chain seq x y z
N MET A 1 -17.77 3.79 1.37
CA MET A 1 -17.83 4.90 2.34
C MET A 1 -18.91 4.69 3.41
N LEU A 2 -20.20 4.55 3.06
CA LEU A 2 -21.28 4.34 4.04
C LEU A 2 -21.11 3.08 4.90
N ALA A 3 -20.61 1.97 4.33
CA ALA A 3 -20.39 0.72 5.07
C ALA A 3 -19.28 0.83 6.15
N GLN A 4 -18.23 1.62 5.91
CA GLN A 4 -17.13 1.83 6.87
C GLN A 4 -17.54 2.74 8.01
N VAL A 5 -18.31 3.80 7.70
CA VAL A 5 -18.91 4.68 8.71
C VAL A 5 -19.91 3.89 9.57
N GLY A 6 -20.72 3.02 8.96
CA GLY A 6 -21.65 2.14 9.68
C GLY A 6 -20.97 1.16 10.64
N ALA A 7 -19.89 0.50 10.19
CA ALA A 7 -19.14 -0.43 11.04
C ALA A 7 -18.42 0.27 12.21
N ALA A 8 -17.83 1.45 11.98
CA ALA A 8 -17.20 2.24 13.04
C ALA A 8 -18.20 2.77 14.07
N VAL A 9 -19.39 3.20 13.62
CA VAL A 9 -20.49 3.63 14.50
C VAL A 9 -21.03 2.46 15.34
N LEU A 10 -21.14 1.26 14.76
CA LEU A 10 -21.57 0.06 15.49
C LEU A 10 -20.58 -0.35 16.59
N VAL A 11 -19.27 -0.31 16.33
CA VAL A 11 -18.24 -0.59 17.35
C VAL A 11 -18.20 0.51 18.41
N GLY A 12 -18.31 1.78 18.00
CA GLY A 12 -18.36 2.91 18.93
C GLY A 12 -19.61 2.91 19.81
N ALA A 13 -20.75 2.38 19.33
CA ALA A 13 -21.97 2.24 20.12
C ALA A 13 -21.80 1.31 21.34
N LEU A 14 -20.85 0.36 21.30
CA LEU A 14 -20.50 -0.48 22.46
C LEU A 14 -19.82 0.32 23.59
N LEU A 15 -19.31 1.51 23.31
CA LEU A 15 -18.70 2.44 24.26
C LEU A 15 -19.64 3.61 24.64
N GLY A 16 -20.92 3.53 24.24
CA GLY A 16 -21.91 4.59 24.42
C GLY A 16 -21.83 5.70 23.36
N TRP A 17 -22.72 6.69 23.46
CA TRP A 17 -22.83 7.76 22.47
C TRP A 17 -21.54 8.58 22.26
N PRO A 18 -20.70 8.86 23.28
CA PRO A 18 -19.44 9.59 23.04
C PRO A 18 -18.45 8.74 22.22
N GLY A 19 -18.43 7.42 22.46
CA GLY A 19 -17.62 6.47 21.70
C GLY A 19 -18.06 6.34 20.25
N ALA A 20 -19.37 6.31 19.99
CA ALA A 20 -19.93 6.31 18.63
C ALA A 20 -19.59 7.60 17.86
N VAL A 21 -19.67 8.76 18.52
CA VAL A 21 -19.30 10.05 17.92
C VAL A 21 -17.79 10.09 17.64
N ALA A 22 -16.94 9.70 18.59
CA ALA A 22 -15.49 9.67 18.41
C ALA A 22 -15.08 8.72 17.27
N ALA A 23 -15.66 7.52 17.21
CA ALA A 23 -15.41 6.55 16.14
C ALA A 23 -15.90 7.05 14.77
N GLY A 24 -17.07 7.69 14.73
CA GLY A 24 -17.60 8.31 13.52
C GLY A 24 -16.70 9.44 12.99
N LEU A 25 -16.22 10.31 13.88
CA LEU A 25 -15.28 11.39 13.54
C LEU A 25 -13.94 10.84 13.05
N ALA A 26 -13.38 9.83 13.74
CA ALA A 26 -12.14 9.18 13.30
C ALA A 26 -12.30 8.53 11.92
N ALA A 27 -13.42 7.85 11.67
CA ALA A 27 -13.73 7.29 10.36
C ALA A 27 -13.87 8.37 9.29
N ALA A 28 -14.49 9.51 9.61
CA ALA A 28 -14.64 10.64 8.68
C ALA A 28 -13.29 11.26 8.29
N VAL A 29 -12.36 11.42 9.24
CA VAL A 29 -11.00 11.95 9.00
C VAL A 29 -10.24 11.10 7.97
N VAL A 30 -10.54 9.80 7.89
CA VAL A 30 -9.90 8.88 6.93
C VAL A 30 -10.68 8.78 5.62
N ALA A 31 -12.00 8.65 5.71
CA ALA A 31 -12.86 8.41 4.56
C ALA A 31 -13.02 9.65 3.66
N LEU A 32 -13.06 10.86 4.24
CA LEU A 32 -13.27 12.10 3.48
C LEU A 32 -12.09 12.44 2.57
N PRO A 33 -10.81 12.48 3.05
CA PRO A 33 -9.68 12.75 2.16
C PRO A 33 -9.53 11.69 1.07
N TYR A 34 -9.80 10.43 1.41
CA TYR A 34 -9.75 9.33 0.46
C TYR A 34 -10.83 9.46 -0.63
N GLY A 35 -12.09 9.66 -0.26
CA GLY A 35 -13.18 9.84 -1.21
C GLY A 35 -12.97 11.07 -2.11
N TRP A 36 -12.50 12.17 -1.52
CA TRP A 36 -12.10 13.37 -2.26
C TRP A 36 -10.98 13.07 -3.26
N ALA A 37 -9.92 12.37 -2.86
CA ALA A 37 -8.82 12.02 -3.75
C ALA A 37 -9.26 11.09 -4.89
N VAL A 38 -10.09 10.08 -4.61
CA VAL A 38 -10.66 9.19 -5.63
C VAL A 38 -11.38 9.99 -6.72
N ALA A 39 -12.24 10.94 -6.32
CA ALA A 39 -12.98 11.79 -7.25
C ALA A 39 -12.05 12.78 -7.96
N ARG A 40 -11.17 13.47 -7.22
CA ARG A 40 -10.28 14.52 -7.74
C ARG A 40 -9.26 14.00 -8.75
N LEU A 41 -8.91 12.72 -8.68
CA LEU A 41 -7.91 12.07 -9.54
C LEU A 41 -8.52 11.20 -10.63
N ASP A 42 -9.83 11.01 -10.64
CA ASP A 42 -10.51 9.99 -11.46
C ASP A 42 -9.81 8.62 -11.32
N ALA A 43 -9.57 8.20 -10.07
CA ALA A 43 -8.73 7.05 -9.77
C ALA A 43 -9.28 5.77 -10.43
N TYR A 44 -10.60 5.59 -10.47
CA TYR A 44 -11.24 4.47 -11.15
C TYR A 44 -11.80 4.92 -12.51
N PRO A 45 -11.59 4.14 -13.58
CA PRO A 45 -12.15 4.46 -14.89
C PRO A 45 -13.67 4.27 -14.91
N ALA A 46 -14.40 5.10 -15.66
CA ALA A 46 -15.86 4.97 -15.84
C ALA A 46 -16.23 3.81 -16.78
N THR A 47 -15.82 2.60 -16.41
CA THR A 47 -15.98 1.36 -17.18
C THR A 47 -16.35 0.21 -16.23
N GLY A 48 -16.83 -0.92 -16.77
CA GLY A 48 -17.10 -2.12 -15.95
C GLY A 48 -15.87 -2.58 -15.16
N ARG A 49 -14.67 -2.46 -15.75
CA ARG A 49 -13.41 -2.74 -15.03
C ARG A 49 -13.22 -1.83 -13.82
N GLY A 50 -13.51 -0.54 -13.95
CA GLY A 50 -13.39 0.40 -12.84
C GLY A 50 -14.39 0.12 -11.72
N LEU A 51 -15.61 -0.29 -12.07
CA LEU A 51 -16.60 -0.74 -11.09
C LEU A 51 -16.11 -1.97 -10.32
N VAL A 52 -15.54 -2.96 -11.01
CA VAL A 52 -14.97 -4.15 -10.36
C VAL A 52 -13.81 -3.77 -9.43
N LEU A 53 -12.86 -2.95 -9.90
CA LEU A 53 -11.75 -2.50 -9.05
C LEU A 53 -12.24 -1.75 -7.81
N PHE A 54 -13.23 -0.86 -7.98
CA PHE A 54 -13.84 -0.14 -6.87
C PHE A 54 -14.52 -1.09 -5.89
N ALA A 55 -15.29 -2.05 -6.40
CA ALA A 55 -15.96 -3.05 -5.58
C ALA A 55 -14.94 -3.89 -4.79
N VAL A 56 -13.88 -4.38 -5.44
CA VAL A 56 -12.82 -5.16 -4.78
C VAL A 56 -12.15 -4.35 -3.67
N ASP A 57 -11.74 -3.11 -3.96
CA ASP A 57 -11.07 -2.24 -2.98
C ASP A 57 -11.98 -1.90 -1.78
N HIS A 58 -13.29 -1.82 -1.98
CA HIS A 58 -14.25 -1.45 -0.92
C HIS A 58 -15.04 -2.63 -0.34
N SER A 59 -14.66 -3.87 -0.64
CA SER A 59 -15.23 -5.08 -0.04
C SER A 59 -14.14 -6.06 0.36
N TRP A 60 -13.63 -6.84 -0.58
CA TRP A 60 -12.61 -7.85 -0.37
C TRP A 60 -11.31 -7.27 0.19
N SER A 61 -10.81 -6.18 -0.40
CA SER A 61 -9.57 -5.51 0.01
C SER A 61 -9.82 -4.33 0.96
N LEU A 62 -10.96 -4.30 1.65
CA LEU A 62 -11.38 -3.17 2.48
C LEU A 62 -10.33 -2.78 3.54
N LEU A 63 -9.75 -3.77 4.23
CA LEU A 63 -8.73 -3.53 5.25
C LEU A 63 -7.50 -2.81 4.67
N ASN A 64 -7.03 -3.23 3.50
CA ASN A 64 -5.89 -2.61 2.84
C ASN A 64 -6.25 -1.19 2.37
N THR A 65 -7.46 -0.99 1.85
CA THR A 65 -7.95 0.33 1.44
C THR A 65 -8.05 1.30 2.61
N VAL A 66 -8.50 0.84 3.79
CA VAL A 66 -8.50 1.66 5.02
C VAL A 66 -7.08 2.05 5.42
N ALA A 67 -6.14 1.10 5.40
CA ALA A 67 -4.73 1.38 5.68
C ALA A 67 -4.13 2.39 4.68
N GLY A 68 -4.45 2.24 3.39
CA GLY A 68 -4.05 3.19 2.35
C GLY A 68 -4.67 4.57 2.56
N ALA A 69 -5.94 4.65 2.94
CA ALA A 69 -6.62 5.91 3.25
C ALA A 69 -6.00 6.63 4.45
N LEU A 70 -5.63 5.90 5.51
CA LEU A 70 -4.88 6.43 6.65
C LEU A 70 -3.52 6.97 6.20
N PHE A 71 -2.78 6.18 5.42
CA PHE A 71 -1.50 6.57 4.86
C PHE A 71 -1.62 7.83 3.99
N LEU A 72 -2.63 7.91 3.15
CA LEU A 72 -2.93 9.10 2.35
C LEU A 72 -3.19 10.32 3.23
N ALA A 73 -4.06 10.20 4.24
CA ALA A 73 -4.39 11.30 5.15
C ALA A 73 -3.13 11.86 5.84
N LEU A 74 -2.23 10.97 6.31
CA LEU A 74 -0.96 11.37 6.90
C LEU A 74 -0.05 12.12 5.91
N ASN A 75 0.05 11.64 4.67
CA ASN A 75 0.83 12.30 3.63
C ASN A 75 0.27 13.70 3.30
N LEU A 76 -1.06 13.85 3.20
CA LEU A 76 -1.71 15.14 2.95
C LEU A 76 -1.50 16.11 4.12
N VAL A 77 -1.57 15.64 5.37
CA VAL A 77 -1.23 16.45 6.56
C VAL A 77 0.23 16.89 6.54
N GLY A 78 1.12 16.03 6.04
CA GLY A 78 2.54 16.36 5.81
C GLY A 78 2.80 17.33 4.64
N GLY A 79 1.75 17.82 3.97
CA GLY A 79 1.87 18.75 2.84
C GLY A 79 2.24 18.08 1.51
N HIS A 80 2.19 16.75 1.43
CA HIS A 80 2.42 16.03 0.18
C HIS A 80 1.24 16.24 -0.79
N ARG A 81 1.52 16.09 -2.09
CA ARG A 81 0.60 16.42 -3.18
C ARG A 81 0.21 15.17 -3.93
N LEU A 82 -1.04 15.15 -4.38
CA LEU A 82 -1.56 14.10 -5.25
C LEU A 82 -1.01 14.25 -6.66
N ASP A 83 -0.68 13.14 -7.32
CA ASP A 83 -0.32 13.09 -8.73
C ASP A 83 -1.44 12.46 -9.57
N ARG A 84 -2.11 13.28 -10.39
CA ARG A 84 -3.24 12.85 -11.20
C ARG A 84 -2.82 11.96 -12.37
N GLY A 85 -1.64 12.18 -12.96
CA GLY A 85 -1.17 11.45 -14.14
C GLY A 85 -1.18 9.92 -13.94
N PRO A 86 -0.38 9.40 -12.99
CA PRO A 86 -0.29 7.97 -12.73
C PRO A 86 -1.46 7.41 -11.88
N SER A 87 -2.34 8.26 -11.34
CA SER A 87 -3.55 7.81 -10.61
C SER A 87 -4.72 7.50 -11.56
N ARG A 88 -4.87 8.33 -12.60
CA ARG A 88 -6.09 8.38 -13.43
C ARG A 88 -6.37 7.02 -14.08
N GLY A 89 -7.55 6.47 -13.77
CA GLY A 89 -8.06 5.23 -14.37
C GLY A 89 -7.30 3.96 -13.98
N ARG A 90 -6.39 4.02 -12.99
CA ARG A 90 -5.54 2.88 -12.58
C ARG A 90 -6.06 2.13 -11.35
N GLY A 91 -7.09 2.66 -10.69
CA GLY A 91 -7.60 2.17 -9.41
C GLY A 91 -6.59 2.37 -8.28
N ARG A 92 -5.70 3.36 -8.38
CA ARG A 92 -4.75 3.71 -7.31
C ARG A 92 -4.67 5.22 -7.15
N ILE A 93 -4.24 5.65 -5.98
CA ILE A 93 -3.99 7.06 -5.66
C ILE A 93 -2.49 7.23 -5.50
N VAL A 94 -1.91 8.13 -6.27
CA VAL A 94 -0.48 8.42 -6.22
C VAL A 94 -0.24 9.74 -5.50
N VAL A 95 0.65 9.70 -4.53
CA VAL A 95 1.26 10.86 -3.87
C VAL A 95 2.62 11.08 -4.53
N ARG A 96 2.88 12.32 -4.96
CA ARG A 96 4.08 12.66 -5.73
C ARG A 96 5.35 12.49 -4.91
N GLU A 97 5.35 12.99 -3.68
CA GLU A 97 6.47 12.93 -2.77
C GLU A 97 6.65 11.52 -2.18
N GLN A 98 7.89 11.17 -1.83
CA GLN A 98 8.21 9.93 -1.13
C GLN A 98 7.79 10.04 0.34
N ALA A 99 7.17 9.00 0.88
CA ALA A 99 6.89 8.92 2.31
C ALA A 99 8.15 8.62 3.14
N LEU A 100 9.09 7.86 2.54
CA LEU A 100 10.41 7.57 3.10
C LEU A 100 11.47 7.88 2.05
N PRO A 101 12.49 8.71 2.36
CA PRO A 101 13.54 9.05 1.40
C PRO A 101 14.20 7.82 0.79
N GLY A 102 14.25 7.77 -0.55
CA GLY A 102 14.85 6.67 -1.31
C GLY A 102 13.92 5.51 -1.63
N TYR A 103 12.67 5.52 -1.17
CA TYR A 103 11.70 4.45 -1.40
C TYR A 103 10.39 5.00 -1.98
N ALA A 104 9.83 4.26 -2.94
CA ALA A 104 8.39 4.31 -3.14
C ALA A 104 7.73 3.45 -2.05
N THR A 105 6.51 3.81 -1.68
CA THR A 105 5.79 3.10 -0.62
C THR A 105 4.35 2.91 -1.01
N THR A 106 3.94 1.66 -1.14
CA THR A 106 2.55 1.28 -1.39
C THR A 106 1.88 0.77 -0.12
N VAL A 107 0.77 1.40 0.26
CA VAL A 107 -0.13 0.93 1.33
C VAL A 107 -1.54 0.83 0.76
N GLY A 108 -2.07 -0.39 0.68
CA GLY A 108 -3.34 -0.63 0.02
C GLY A 108 -3.30 -0.25 -1.45
N ASN A 109 -4.16 0.68 -1.86
CA ASN A 109 -4.15 1.24 -3.21
C ASN A 109 -3.61 2.68 -3.27
N VAL A 110 -2.85 3.10 -2.26
CA VAL A 110 -2.17 4.40 -2.22
C VAL A 110 -0.67 4.18 -2.36
N VAL A 111 -0.03 4.92 -3.27
CA VAL A 111 1.39 4.82 -3.60
C VAL A 111 2.06 6.18 -3.42
N ALA A 112 3.13 6.27 -2.65
CA ALA A 112 3.92 7.49 -2.49
C ALA A 112 5.26 7.36 -3.23
N GLY A 113 5.70 8.41 -3.91
CA GLY A 113 7.01 8.47 -4.56
C GLY A 113 7.15 7.64 -5.84
N LEU A 114 6.04 7.42 -6.55
CA LEU A 114 6.01 6.64 -7.79
C LEU A 114 6.82 7.32 -8.91
N THR A 115 7.59 6.53 -9.63
CA THR A 115 8.36 6.90 -10.82
C THR A 115 8.14 5.86 -11.91
N PRO A 116 8.43 6.16 -13.19
CA PRO A 116 8.35 5.15 -14.25
C PRO A 116 9.16 3.87 -13.91
N ALA A 117 10.39 4.05 -13.45
CA ALA A 117 11.32 2.97 -13.10
C ALA A 117 10.83 1.98 -12.02
N ASN A 118 9.87 2.38 -11.17
CA ASN A 118 9.28 1.51 -10.14
C ASN A 118 7.76 1.33 -10.28
N GLU A 119 7.14 1.84 -11.34
CA GLU A 119 5.68 1.78 -11.50
C GLU A 119 5.15 0.36 -11.49
N ALA A 120 5.79 -0.52 -12.28
CA ALA A 120 5.43 -1.92 -12.29
C ALA A 120 5.54 -2.53 -10.88
N HIS A 121 6.64 -2.24 -10.17
CA HIS A 121 6.92 -2.73 -8.81
C HIS A 121 5.77 -2.41 -7.86
N GLU A 122 5.44 -1.13 -7.73
CA GLU A 122 4.37 -0.65 -6.87
C GLU A 122 2.99 -1.17 -7.29
N ASP A 123 2.76 -1.34 -8.60
CA ASP A 123 1.54 -1.97 -9.10
C ASP A 123 1.35 -3.41 -8.68
N LEU A 124 2.45 -4.14 -8.46
CA LEU A 124 2.33 -5.47 -7.89
C LEU A 124 1.81 -5.42 -6.47
N HIS A 125 2.25 -4.47 -5.65
CA HIS A 125 1.81 -4.38 -4.27
C HIS A 125 0.31 -4.06 -4.18
N VAL A 126 -0.20 -3.18 -5.05
CA VAL A 126 -1.65 -2.94 -5.15
C VAL A 126 -2.38 -4.23 -5.56
N GLN A 127 -1.85 -4.97 -6.53
CA GLN A 127 -2.43 -6.23 -6.99
C GLN A 127 -2.37 -7.33 -5.92
N GLN A 128 -1.28 -7.42 -5.16
CA GLN A 128 -1.13 -8.35 -4.03
C GLN A 128 -2.18 -8.04 -2.96
N GLY A 129 -2.38 -6.75 -2.64
CA GLY A 129 -3.45 -6.31 -1.73
C GLY A 129 -4.83 -6.78 -2.18
N ARG A 130 -5.14 -6.65 -3.47
CA ARG A 130 -6.40 -7.13 -4.05
C ARG A 130 -6.51 -8.65 -4.10
N LEU A 131 -5.40 -9.36 -4.35
CA LEU A 131 -5.39 -10.81 -4.45
C LEU A 131 -5.63 -11.46 -3.09
N PHE A 132 -4.89 -11.03 -2.06
CA PHE A 132 -4.98 -11.62 -0.72
C PHE A 132 -6.07 -10.97 0.16
N GLY A 133 -6.65 -9.85 -0.30
CA GLY A 133 -7.72 -9.14 0.39
C GLY A 133 -7.39 -8.88 1.86
N PRO A 134 -8.22 -9.31 2.82
CA PRO A 134 -8.01 -9.01 4.23
C PRO A 134 -6.75 -9.67 4.81
N LEU A 135 -6.19 -10.69 4.15
CA LEU A 135 -4.99 -11.40 4.63
C LEU A 135 -3.68 -10.73 4.20
N TYR A 136 -3.71 -9.76 3.28
CA TYR A 136 -2.48 -9.15 2.76
C TYR A 136 -1.61 -8.54 3.86
N LEU A 137 -2.12 -7.56 4.61
CA LEU A 137 -1.36 -6.90 5.68
C LEU A 137 -0.93 -7.87 6.81
N PRO A 138 -1.79 -8.79 7.31
CA PRO A 138 -1.35 -9.83 8.24
C PRO A 138 -0.20 -10.70 7.71
N LEU A 139 -0.26 -11.11 6.44
CA LEU A 139 0.80 -11.92 5.83
C LEU A 139 2.08 -11.11 5.60
N VAL A 140 1.99 -9.82 5.27
CA VAL A 140 3.15 -8.93 5.19
C VAL A 140 3.80 -8.80 6.57
N ALA A 141 3.02 -8.50 7.61
CA ALA A 141 3.51 -8.38 8.99
C ALA A 141 4.16 -9.69 9.48
N LEU A 142 3.52 -10.83 9.25
CA LEU A 142 4.08 -12.14 9.57
C LEU A 142 5.39 -12.38 8.82
N GLY A 143 5.45 -11.99 7.54
CA GLY A 143 6.67 -12.08 6.73
C GLY A 143 7.83 -11.28 7.34
N TYR A 144 7.59 -10.06 7.81
CA TYR A 144 8.60 -9.26 8.52
C TYR A 144 9.04 -9.92 9.83
N VAL A 145 8.11 -10.43 10.64
CA VAL A 145 8.43 -11.12 11.91
C VAL A 145 9.30 -12.35 11.62
N LEU A 146 8.88 -13.21 10.69
CA LEU A 146 9.61 -14.43 10.35
C LEU A 146 10.99 -14.13 9.78
N CYS A 147 11.12 -13.15 8.88
CA CYS A 147 12.41 -12.78 8.31
C CYS A 147 13.34 -12.11 9.35
N THR A 148 12.78 -11.44 10.36
CA THR A 148 13.56 -10.81 11.43
C THR A 148 14.06 -11.84 12.43
N VAL A 149 13.18 -12.73 12.90
CA VAL A 149 13.46 -13.71 13.98
C VAL A 149 14.14 -14.98 13.46
N CYS A 150 13.76 -15.43 12.26
CA CYS A 150 14.29 -16.64 11.64
C CYS A 150 14.94 -16.30 10.28
N PRO A 151 16.15 -15.71 10.27
CA PRO A 151 16.77 -15.16 9.07
C PRO A 151 17.38 -16.24 8.16
N LEU A 152 16.57 -17.22 7.73
CA LEU A 152 16.97 -18.27 6.78
C LEU A 152 17.48 -17.68 5.46
N TRP A 153 17.09 -16.46 5.14
CA TRP A 153 17.56 -15.70 4.00
C TRP A 153 19.06 -15.36 4.06
N LEU A 154 19.71 -15.31 5.24
CA LEU A 154 21.14 -15.05 5.36
C LEU A 154 22.00 -16.04 4.55
N ARG A 155 21.51 -17.27 4.36
CA ARG A 155 22.20 -18.31 3.57
C ARG A 155 22.24 -18.02 2.07
N ARG A 156 21.32 -17.19 1.56
CA ARG A 156 21.20 -16.86 0.13
C ARG A 156 21.40 -15.36 -0.15
N HIS A 157 21.72 -14.59 0.88
CA HIS A 157 21.95 -13.15 0.78
C HIS A 157 23.26 -12.86 0.05
N ASP A 158 23.26 -11.88 -0.85
CA ASP A 158 24.46 -11.41 -1.52
C ASP A 158 25.20 -10.42 -0.61
N HIS A 159 26.04 -10.96 0.26
CA HIS A 159 26.84 -10.18 1.20
C HIS A 159 27.91 -9.29 0.51
N ALA A 160 28.28 -9.59 -0.74
CA ALA A 160 29.29 -8.83 -1.47
C ALA A 160 28.70 -7.55 -2.05
N SER A 161 27.55 -7.64 -2.71
CA SER A 161 26.88 -6.47 -3.31
C SER A 161 26.08 -5.66 -2.30
N TRP A 162 25.59 -6.30 -1.23
CA TRP A 162 24.70 -5.67 -0.24
C TRP A 162 25.15 -5.97 1.20
N PRO A 163 26.29 -5.42 1.65
CA PRO A 163 26.84 -5.74 2.96
C PRO A 163 25.91 -5.30 4.11
N ILE A 164 25.88 -6.13 5.16
CA ILE A 164 25.12 -5.90 6.40
C ILE A 164 26.08 -5.37 7.47
N THR A 165 26.20 -4.04 7.56
CA THR A 165 27.18 -3.39 8.46
C THR A 165 26.58 -2.87 9.77
N GLY A 166 25.29 -3.11 10.02
CA GLY A 166 24.60 -2.64 11.22
C GLY A 166 23.09 -2.87 11.16
N PRO A 167 22.33 -2.43 12.17
CA PRO A 167 20.90 -2.73 12.30
C PRO A 167 20.08 -2.15 11.14
N VAL A 168 20.35 -0.92 10.71
CA VAL A 168 19.63 -0.29 9.59
C VAL A 168 19.86 -1.08 8.28
N ARG A 169 21.10 -1.49 8.00
CA ARG A 169 21.43 -2.32 6.82
C ARG A 169 20.88 -3.74 6.95
N TYR A 170 20.81 -4.30 8.16
CA TYR A 170 20.15 -5.59 8.38
C TYR A 170 18.69 -5.55 7.96
N PHE A 171 17.95 -4.48 8.28
CA PHE A 171 16.57 -4.35 7.82
C PHE A 171 16.46 -4.00 6.34
N THR A 172 17.20 -3.00 5.86
CA THR A 172 17.04 -2.48 4.48
C THR A 172 17.66 -3.37 3.40
N HIS A 173 18.79 -4.03 3.68
CA HIS A 173 19.41 -4.97 2.73
C HIS A 173 19.04 -6.42 3.00
N GLY A 174 18.79 -6.77 4.26
CA GLY A 174 18.51 -8.13 4.69
C GLY A 174 17.01 -8.44 4.74
N VAL A 175 16.34 -8.02 5.80
CA VAL A 175 14.94 -8.39 6.06
C VAL A 175 14.01 -7.94 4.93
N TYR A 176 14.03 -6.66 4.57
CA TYR A 176 13.09 -6.03 3.65
C TYR A 176 13.02 -6.74 2.29
N PRO A 177 14.14 -6.94 1.54
CA PRO A 177 14.07 -7.57 0.22
C PRO A 177 13.66 -9.06 0.23
N HIS A 178 13.72 -9.69 1.40
CA HIS A 178 13.44 -11.11 1.58
C HIS A 178 12.02 -11.39 2.12
N VAL A 179 11.29 -10.36 2.55
CA VAL A 179 9.85 -10.52 2.85
C VAL A 179 9.14 -10.93 1.57
N TRP A 180 8.23 -11.92 1.65
CA TRP A 180 7.67 -12.59 0.47
C TRP A 180 7.09 -11.65 -0.60
N HIS A 181 6.44 -10.54 -0.19
CA HIS A 181 5.78 -9.60 -1.11
C HIS A 181 6.79 -8.78 -1.91
N GLU A 182 7.84 -8.27 -1.25
CA GLU A 182 9.02 -7.63 -1.86
C GLU A 182 9.80 -8.62 -2.73
N ALA A 183 10.08 -9.81 -2.20
CA ALA A 183 10.79 -10.85 -2.92
C ALA A 183 10.04 -11.27 -4.20
N TRP A 184 8.71 -11.25 -4.19
CA TRP A 184 7.90 -11.46 -5.39
C TRP A 184 8.06 -10.30 -6.37
N ALA A 185 7.95 -9.05 -5.92
CA ALA A 185 8.12 -7.88 -6.76
C ALA A 185 9.50 -7.84 -7.43
N TYR A 186 10.59 -8.03 -6.67
CA TYR A 186 11.94 -8.11 -7.22
C TYR A 186 12.14 -9.29 -8.19
N ARG A 187 11.53 -10.45 -7.94
CA ARG A 187 11.60 -11.57 -8.89
C ARG A 187 10.95 -11.21 -10.22
N ARG A 188 9.78 -10.57 -10.18
CA ARG A 188 9.09 -10.13 -11.39
C ARG A 188 9.91 -9.08 -12.15
N ASP A 189 10.49 -8.11 -11.45
CA ASP A 189 11.30 -7.07 -12.08
C ASP A 189 12.56 -7.65 -12.75
N ARG A 190 13.20 -8.65 -12.12
CA ARG A 190 14.31 -9.38 -12.75
C ARG A 190 13.88 -10.10 -14.04
N LEU A 191 12.72 -10.75 -14.03
CA LEU A 191 12.19 -11.41 -15.22
C LEU A 191 11.87 -10.42 -16.35
N SER A 192 11.29 -9.26 -16.03
CA SER A 192 11.05 -8.18 -17.00
C SER A 192 12.36 -7.71 -17.66
N ARG A 193 13.41 -7.47 -16.85
CA ARG A 193 14.73 -7.08 -17.37
C ARG A 193 15.37 -8.16 -18.24
N GLN A 194 15.24 -9.43 -17.87
CA GLN A 194 15.76 -10.56 -18.66
C GLN A 194 15.05 -10.71 -20.00
N ASN A 195 13.77 -10.39 -20.08
CA ASN A 195 12.97 -10.48 -21.30
C ASN A 195 13.11 -9.25 -22.22
N GLY A 196 14.02 -8.32 -21.89
CA GLY A 196 14.25 -7.10 -22.68
C GLY A 196 13.10 -6.09 -22.60
N ASP A 197 12.19 -6.25 -21.63
CA ASP A 197 11.19 -5.25 -21.34
C ASP A 197 11.89 -4.13 -20.55
N PRO A 198 12.09 -2.93 -21.11
CA PRO A 198 13.02 -1.96 -20.56
C PRO A 198 12.65 -1.44 -19.17
N GLY A 199 11.47 -1.75 -18.64
CA GLY A 199 10.98 -1.18 -17.38
C GLY A 199 11.04 0.34 -17.47
N HIS A 200 10.22 0.90 -18.36
CA HIS A 200 10.20 2.31 -18.74
C HIS A 200 9.99 3.26 -17.55
#